data_AF-A3YW84-F1
#
_entry.id   AF-A3YW84-F1
#
_cell.length_a   1.000
_cell.length_b   1.000
_cell.length_c   1.000
_cell.angle_alpha   90.00
_cell.angle_beta   90.00
_cell.angle_gamma   90.00
#
_symmetry.space_group_name_H-M   'P 1'
#
loop_
_entity.id
_entity.type
_entity.pdbx_description
1 polymer ?
#
loop_
_entity_poly.entity_id
_entity_poly.type
_entity_poly.pdbx_seq_one_letter_code
_entity_poly.pdbx_strand_id
1 'polypeptide(L)'
;MPLRWDEVWFTNCPMVSANNIDQELGWCREEFKKIGVEYAYFRHAPENNWYPHYIHNLDNLIRFGGLNPAIHVHADLRRTVLLGATWVYEGGVMQVRARDEIFRVQDLKGKKLALPRA
;
A
#
# COMPACT_ATOMS: atom_id res chain seq x y z
N MET A 1 17.30 15.20 9.30
CA MET A 1 18.29 15.46 8.22
C MET A 1 17.58 16.13 7.08
N PRO A 2 18.23 17.03 6.32
CA PRO A 2 17.62 17.57 5.11
C PRO A 2 17.28 16.43 4.15
N LEU A 3 16.13 16.57 3.48
CA LEU A 3 15.70 15.70 2.39
C LEU A 3 16.80 15.56 1.34
N ARG A 4 17.09 14.32 1.00
CA ARG A 4 17.97 13.94 -0.09
C ARG A 4 17.12 13.72 -1.33
N TRP A 5 17.25 14.63 -2.30
CA TRP A 5 16.51 14.57 -3.56
C TRP A 5 17.24 13.78 -4.66
N ASP A 6 18.40 13.19 -4.34
CA ASP A 6 19.11 12.24 -5.18
C ASP A 6 18.53 10.82 -5.09
N GLU A 7 17.52 10.62 -4.25
CA GLU A 7 16.81 9.35 -4.08
C GLU A 7 15.31 9.59 -3.90
N VAL A 8 14.50 8.74 -4.53
CA VAL A 8 13.07 8.60 -4.30
C VAL A 8 12.80 7.16 -3.89
N TRP A 9 12.17 7.00 -2.73
CA TRP A 9 11.68 5.72 -2.27
C TRP A 9 10.34 5.43 -2.91
N PHE A 10 10.12 4.19 -3.30
CA PHE A 10 8.77 3.73 -3.59
C PHE A 10 8.41 2.48 -2.81
N THR A 11 7.12 2.32 -2.54
CA THR A 11 6.57 1.16 -1.85
C THR A 11 5.23 0.75 -2.44
N ASN A 12 4.97 -0.56 -2.51
CA ASN A 12 3.71 -1.10 -3.01
C ASN A 12 3.08 -2.13 -2.06
N CYS A 13 1.75 -2.18 -2.07
CA CYS A 13 0.98 -3.31 -1.57
C CYS A 13 0.95 -4.45 -2.62
N PRO A 14 0.69 -5.71 -2.21
CA PRO A 14 0.53 -6.83 -3.15
C PRO A 14 -0.84 -6.75 -3.85
N MET A 15 -0.97 -5.83 -4.81
CA MET A 15 -2.18 -5.59 -5.58
C MET A 15 -1.86 -5.57 -7.07
N VAL A 16 -2.86 -5.69 -7.93
CA VAL A 16 -2.68 -5.46 -9.37
C VAL A 16 -2.73 -3.95 -9.61
N SER A 17 -1.58 -3.33 -9.86
CA SER A 17 -1.50 -1.89 -10.14
C SER A 17 -0.51 -1.59 -11.26
N ALA A 18 -0.65 -0.42 -11.90
CA ALA A 18 0.28 0.04 -12.93
C ALA A 18 1.73 0.07 -12.42
N ASN A 19 1.93 0.40 -11.14
CA ASN A 19 3.26 0.35 -10.53
C ASN A 19 3.81 -1.07 -10.54
N ASN A 20 3.05 -2.12 -10.26
CA ASN A 20 3.60 -3.49 -10.29
C ASN A 20 4.12 -3.89 -11.69
N ILE A 21 3.51 -3.40 -12.77
CA ILE A 21 4.01 -3.62 -14.13
C ILE A 21 5.27 -2.78 -14.38
N ASP A 22 5.23 -1.50 -14.00
CA ASP A 22 6.36 -0.58 -14.08
C ASP A 22 7.61 -1.11 -13.36
N GLN A 23 7.44 -1.70 -12.18
CA GLN A 23 8.51 -2.32 -11.38
C GLN A 23 9.29 -3.36 -12.18
N GLU A 24 8.56 -4.25 -12.87
CA GLU A 24 9.14 -5.36 -13.62
C GLU A 24 9.78 -4.90 -14.93
N LEU A 25 9.21 -3.85 -15.55
CA LEU A 25 9.69 -3.31 -16.81
C LEU A 25 10.76 -2.22 -16.66
N GLY A 26 10.86 -1.61 -15.47
CA GLY A 26 11.86 -0.60 -15.12
C GLY A 26 11.60 0.81 -15.65
N TRP A 27 10.42 1.12 -16.18
CA TRP A 27 10.18 2.39 -16.89
C TRP A 27 10.39 3.64 -16.00
N CYS A 28 9.83 3.67 -14.80
CA CYS A 28 9.97 4.80 -13.89
C CYS A 28 11.42 4.94 -13.40
N ARG A 29 12.10 3.82 -13.16
CA ARG A 29 13.54 3.80 -12.83
C ARG A 29 14.38 4.41 -13.95
N GLU A 30 14.08 4.11 -15.21
CA GLU A 30 14.78 4.70 -16.36
C GLU A 30 14.60 6.22 -16.41
N GLU A 31 13.39 6.73 -16.18
CA GLU A 31 13.12 8.17 -16.17
C GLU A 31 13.83 8.90 -15.01
N PHE A 32 13.76 8.36 -13.78
CA PHE A 32 14.48 8.94 -12.64
C PHE A 32 16.01 8.91 -12.83
N LYS A 33 16.54 7.85 -13.44
CA LYS A 33 17.97 7.74 -13.75
C LYS A 33 18.46 8.85 -14.69
N LYS A 34 17.64 9.28 -15.68
CA LYS A 34 18.01 10.36 -16.62
C LYS A 34 18.24 11.69 -15.91
N ILE A 35 17.60 11.92 -14.77
CA ILE A 35 17.76 13.12 -13.96
C ILE A 35 18.69 12.92 -12.74
N GLY A 36 19.40 11.79 -12.68
CA GLY A 36 20.37 11.51 -11.61
C GLY A 36 19.73 11.18 -10.27
N VAL A 37 18.50 10.68 -10.26
CA VAL A 37 17.77 10.30 -9.04
C VAL A 37 17.63 8.78 -8.99
N GLU A 38 17.96 8.20 -7.84
CA GLU A 38 17.79 6.76 -7.61
C GLU A 38 16.33 6.45 -7.25
N TYR A 39 15.71 5.53 -8.00
CA TYR A 39 14.35 5.04 -7.70
C TYR A 39 14.44 3.68 -6.98
N ALA A 40 14.38 3.75 -5.65
CA ALA A 40 14.73 2.64 -4.77
C ALA A 40 13.49 1.95 -4.17
N TYR A 41 13.51 0.61 -4.18
CA TYR A 41 12.43 -0.17 -3.56
C TYR A 41 12.57 -0.18 -2.05
N PHE A 42 11.60 0.41 -1.37
CA PHE A 42 11.61 0.58 0.06
C PHE A 42 11.67 -0.75 0.84
N ARG A 43 11.12 -1.85 0.30
CA ARG A 43 11.12 -3.16 1.00
C ARG A 43 12.48 -3.86 0.96
N HIS A 44 13.34 -3.49 0.00
CA HIS A 44 14.64 -4.12 -0.17
C HIS A 44 15.73 -3.50 0.73
N ALA A 45 15.45 -2.37 1.39
CA ALA A 45 16.38 -1.73 2.30
C ALA A 45 16.51 -2.53 3.61
N PRO A 46 17.67 -3.13 3.92
CA PRO A 46 17.83 -3.99 5.09
C PRO A 46 17.70 -3.24 6.43
N GLU A 47 17.94 -1.94 6.45
CA GLU A 47 17.82 -1.09 7.65
C GLU A 47 16.39 -0.60 7.92
N ASN A 48 15.42 -0.96 7.07
CA ASN A 48 14.08 -0.41 7.13
C ASN A 48 13.10 -1.32 7.91
N ASN A 49 12.31 -0.71 8.79
CA ASN A 49 11.30 -1.39 9.60
C ASN A 49 9.91 -1.42 8.97
N TRP A 50 9.78 -1.00 7.71
CA TRP A 50 8.53 -0.92 6.94
C TRP A 50 7.49 0.07 7.47
N TYR A 51 7.72 0.70 8.61
CA TYR A 51 6.78 1.61 9.23
C TYR A 51 6.41 2.82 8.34
N PRO A 52 7.35 3.40 7.56
CA PRO A 52 7.00 4.49 6.65
C PRO A 52 5.99 4.11 5.55
N HIS A 53 5.78 2.82 5.26
CA HIS A 53 4.70 2.37 4.37
C HIS A 53 3.31 2.71 4.90
N TYR A 54 3.16 2.78 6.24
CA TYR A 54 1.87 2.99 6.90
C TYR A 54 1.64 4.43 7.36
N ILE A 55 2.71 5.15 7.72
CA ILE A 55 2.61 6.53 8.25
C ILE A 55 3.14 7.61 7.32
N HIS A 56 3.80 7.22 6.22
CA HIS A 56 4.35 8.10 5.18
C HIS A 56 5.26 9.22 5.74
N ASN A 57 6.09 8.86 6.72
CA ASN A 57 7.00 9.80 7.39
C ASN A 57 8.33 10.03 6.66
N LEU A 58 8.47 9.55 5.42
CA LEU A 58 9.55 9.87 4.51
C LEU A 58 9.04 10.85 3.46
N ASP A 59 9.71 11.99 3.33
CA ASP A 59 9.25 13.06 2.46
C ASP A 59 9.48 12.78 0.96
N ASN A 60 10.41 11.87 0.64
CA ASN A 60 10.72 11.41 -0.71
C ASN A 60 10.10 10.02 -1.02
N LEU A 61 8.95 9.69 -0.40
CA LEU A 61 8.27 8.41 -0.58
C LEU A 61 7.07 8.52 -1.54
N ILE A 62 7.05 7.64 -2.53
CA ILE A 62 5.89 7.35 -3.39
C ILE A 62 5.28 6.02 -2.95
N ARG A 63 3.98 6.01 -2.66
CA ARG A 63 3.29 4.82 -2.13
C ARG A 63 2.12 4.40 -3.01
N PHE A 64 2.15 3.15 -3.46
CA PHE A 64 1.10 2.51 -4.25
C PHE A 64 0.37 1.47 -3.39
N GLY A 65 -0.96 1.51 -3.36
CA GLY A 65 -1.74 0.49 -2.63
C GLY A 65 -3.12 0.96 -2.21
N GLY A 66 -3.78 0.17 -1.35
CA GLY A 66 -5.14 0.48 -0.86
C GLY A 66 -5.21 1.82 -0.14
N LEU A 67 -6.37 2.49 -0.21
CA LEU A 67 -6.51 3.89 0.24
C LEU A 67 -6.53 4.08 1.76
N ASN A 68 -6.83 3.05 2.56
CA ASN A 68 -7.02 3.21 4.01
C ASN A 68 -5.84 3.90 4.72
N PRO A 69 -4.56 3.48 4.55
CA PRO A 69 -3.44 4.17 5.19
C PRO A 69 -3.25 5.59 4.66
N ALA A 70 -3.43 5.81 3.35
CA ALA A 70 -3.24 7.12 2.74
C ALA A 70 -4.29 8.14 3.19
N ILE A 71 -5.55 7.72 3.35
CA ILE A 71 -6.62 8.56 3.88
C ILE A 71 -6.35 8.90 5.34
N HIS A 72 -6.05 7.91 6.19
CA HIS A 72 -5.73 8.14 7.61
C HIS A 72 -4.55 9.09 7.77
N VAL A 73 -3.45 8.85 7.05
CA VAL A 73 -2.27 9.73 7.09
C VAL A 73 -2.61 11.14 6.63
N HIS A 74 -3.36 11.29 5.53
CA HIS A 74 -3.76 12.61 5.03
C HIS A 74 -4.61 13.39 6.03
N ALA A 75 -5.52 12.69 6.73
CA ALA A 75 -6.41 13.28 7.71
C ALA A 75 -5.65 13.76 8.96
N ASP A 76 -4.79 12.91 9.53
CA ASP A 76 -4.34 13.10 10.91
C ASP A 76 -2.83 13.31 11.07
N LEU A 77 -2.01 12.91 10.10
CA LEU A 77 -0.56 12.81 10.28
C LEU A 77 0.23 13.75 9.36
N ARG A 78 0.02 13.66 8.05
CA ARG A 78 0.81 14.36 7.03
C ARG A 78 0.01 14.65 5.78
N ARG A 79 0.23 15.83 5.20
CA ARG A 79 -0.38 16.22 3.93
C ARG A 79 0.25 15.46 2.75
N THR A 80 -0.40 14.37 2.37
CA THR A 80 -0.07 13.61 1.14
C THR A 80 -0.77 14.20 -0.08
N VAL A 81 -0.30 13.86 -1.28
CA VAL A 81 -0.96 14.21 -2.55
C VAL A 81 -1.30 12.94 -3.31
N LEU A 82 -2.52 12.84 -3.80
CA LEU A 82 -2.94 11.75 -4.68
C LEU A 82 -2.42 12.02 -6.10
N LEU A 83 -1.47 11.22 -6.56
CA LEU A 83 -0.92 11.32 -7.92
C LEU A 83 -1.78 10.60 -8.96
N GLY A 84 -2.46 9.53 -8.56
CA GLY A 84 -3.30 8.73 -9.44
C GLY A 84 -4.03 7.63 -8.68
N ALA A 85 -5.11 7.12 -9.26
CA ALA A 85 -5.90 6.04 -8.70
C ALA A 85 -6.21 5.00 -9.78
N THR A 86 -6.05 3.73 -9.42
CA THR A 86 -6.50 2.60 -10.23
C THR A 86 -7.73 2.02 -9.57
N TRP A 87 -8.85 2.02 -10.27
CA TRP A 87 -10.06 1.38 -9.75
C TRP A 87 -9.86 -0.12 -9.75
N VAL A 88 -10.08 -0.74 -8.60
CA VAL A 88 -10.07 -2.19 -8.45
C VAL A 88 -11.44 -2.66 -7.99
N TYR A 89 -11.95 -3.73 -8.57
CA TYR A 89 -13.12 -4.41 -8.03
C TYR A 89 -12.64 -5.42 -6.97
N GLU A 90 -12.25 -4.89 -5.82
CA GLU A 90 -11.85 -5.68 -4.66
C GLU A 90 -12.97 -5.66 -3.63
N GLY A 91 -13.63 -6.81 -3.46
CA GLY A 91 -14.57 -7.05 -2.37
C GLY A 91 -13.95 -7.99 -1.34
N GLY A 92 -14.19 -7.72 -0.05
CA GLY A 92 -13.98 -8.71 1.00
C GLY A 92 -15.15 -9.70 1.05
N VAL A 93 -14.88 -10.95 1.40
CA VAL A 93 -15.92 -11.95 1.68
C VAL A 93 -15.82 -12.43 3.12
N MET A 94 -16.97 -12.71 3.74
CA MET A 94 -17.00 -13.45 4.98
C MET A 94 -16.77 -14.93 4.65
N GLN A 95 -15.63 -15.47 5.08
CA GLN A 95 -15.33 -16.89 4.88
C GLN A 95 -15.87 -17.72 6.03
N VAL A 96 -16.56 -18.81 5.68
CA VAL A 96 -17.06 -19.83 6.61
C VAL A 96 -16.59 -21.20 6.13
N ARG A 97 -16.65 -22.23 6.99
CA ARG A 97 -16.31 -23.58 6.53
C ARG A 97 -17.40 -24.08 5.59
N ALA A 98 -17.00 -24.82 4.55
CA ALA A 98 -17.94 -25.37 3.57
C ALA A 98 -19.00 -26.32 4.16
N ARG A 99 -18.78 -26.84 5.38
CA ARG A 99 -19.70 -27.74 6.10
C ARG A 99 -20.62 -27.01 7.08
N ASP A 100 -20.44 -25.70 7.29
CA ASP A 100 -21.27 -24.92 8.19
C ASP A 100 -22.54 -24.46 7.46
N GLU A 101 -23.69 -24.48 8.13
CA GLU A 101 -24.98 -24.01 7.59
C GLU A 101 -25.09 -22.48 7.65
N ILE A 102 -24.15 -21.76 7.04
CA ILE A 102 -24.11 -20.29 6.98
C ILE A 102 -24.02 -19.88 5.50
N PHE A 103 -25.14 -19.46 4.93
CA PHE A 103 -25.24 -19.15 3.50
C PHE A 103 -25.54 -17.68 3.24
N ARG A 104 -25.98 -16.94 4.26
CA ARG A 104 -26.30 -15.53 4.19
C ARG A 104 -25.79 -14.79 5.41
N VAL A 105 -25.69 -13.47 5.30
CA VAL A 105 -25.23 -12.60 6.40
C VAL A 105 -26.11 -12.75 7.64
N GLN A 106 -27.42 -12.98 7.48
CA GLN A 106 -28.35 -13.15 8.60
C GLN A 106 -28.04 -14.40 9.45
N ASP A 107 -27.44 -15.43 8.85
CA ASP A 107 -27.09 -16.69 9.52
C ASP A 107 -25.90 -16.50 10.50
N LEU A 108 -25.21 -15.35 10.42
CA LEU A 108 -24.17 -14.97 11.37
C LEU A 108 -24.73 -14.57 12.74
N LYS A 109 -26.06 -14.37 12.87
CA LYS A 109 -26.69 -14.00 14.14
C LYS A 109 -26.38 -15.05 15.21
N GLY A 110 -25.77 -14.61 16.31
CA GLY A 110 -25.37 -15.47 17.43
C GLY A 110 -24.12 -16.31 17.19
N LYS A 111 -23.41 -16.14 16.06
CA LYS A 111 -22.13 -16.79 15.79
C LYS A 111 -20.96 -15.94 16.32
N LYS A 112 -19.79 -16.58 16.48
CA LYS A 112 -18.56 -15.89 16.84
C LYS A 112 -17.87 -15.39 15.58
N LEU A 113 -17.57 -14.09 15.54
CA LEU A 113 -16.82 -13.47 14.45
C LEU A 113 -15.35 -13.35 14.86
N ALA A 114 -14.46 -13.86 14.02
CA ALA A 114 -13.03 -13.66 14.20
C ALA A 114 -12.70 -12.21 13.80
N LEU A 115 -12.02 -11.49 14.70
CA LEU A 115 -11.47 -10.17 14.44
C LEU A 115 -9.96 -10.24 14.58
N PRO A 116 -9.20 -9.47 13.78
CA PRO A 116 -7.78 -9.28 14.05
C PRO A 116 -7.61 -8.70 15.46
N ARG A 117 -6.52 -9.06 16.13
CA ARG A 117 -6.16 -8.40 17.39
C ARG A 117 -5.83 -6.93 17.08
N ALA A 118 -6.40 -6.05 17.90
CA ALA A 118 -6.03 -4.64 17.92
C ALA A 118 -4.61 -4.45 18.47
#